data_AF-A0A7S3W8L7-F1
#
_entry.id   AF-A0A7S3W8L7-F1
#
_cell.length_a   1.000
_cell.length_b   1.000
_cell.length_c   1.000
_cell.angle_alpha   90.00
_cell.angle_beta   90.00
_cell.angle_gamma   90.00
#
_symmetry.space_group_name_H-M   'P 1'
#
loop_
_entity.id
_entity.type
_entity.pdbx_description
1 polymer ?
#
loop_
_entity_poly.entity_id
_entity_poly.type
_entity_poly.pdbx_seq_one_letter_code
_entity_poly.pdbx_strand_id
1 'polypeptide(L)'
;RRARQHRSQTAVATPAHLSQLVMKSSLKSSLVSRSALLRSLALGTVFTATRRPAIAAYTIVPTGSVRDKTARLAEVEKLYAKTPDDPYAFGEKAQLEYDIRQLEQNTKFVASTREQVRAGSTRFLQRLRVPVDDMREAVQFWREGCGALVLSTRIVDGANVTVVGFGPESLRRDDGAKFALELVESSEPAPMGGDHALQYVQLAMPVFRLSRVMAAGGKIESAYGWTQLTAPGGLPLRVRIDESRRDPFEFVAVRVSAMGAAVEHFTRLGMAAGKPQEGRRLRKNLGLDSLLSSNSLLEEGDAFEPEREIGSVYVGYGDPQSNTGLLLLPPLPGKRPKPSLGAQGQPEPTLRAVGAPPASASATERSPDGLPVRFEDEDAYEGSLKAEGAAA
;
A
#
# COMPACT_ATOMS: atom_id res chain seq x y z
N ARG A 1 -35.37 57.72 -45.09
CA ARG A 1 -34.29 57.73 -46.11
C ARG A 1 -33.34 58.89 -45.78
N ARG A 2 -32.07 58.63 -45.41
CA ARG A 2 -30.94 59.59 -45.20
C ARG A 2 -31.11 60.72 -44.14
N ALA A 3 -29.95 61.17 -43.63
CA ALA A 3 -29.66 62.44 -42.94
C ALA A 3 -30.21 62.61 -41.50
N ARG A 4 -29.52 63.27 -40.54
CA ARG A 4 -28.14 63.83 -40.49
C ARG A 4 -27.70 64.14 -39.03
N GLN A 5 -26.51 64.75 -38.89
CA GLN A 5 -25.87 65.38 -37.70
C GLN A 5 -25.00 64.42 -36.86
N HIS A 6 -23.67 64.60 -36.72
CA HIS A 6 -22.82 65.71 -36.17
C HIS A 6 -22.58 65.54 -34.65
N ARG A 7 -21.37 65.72 -34.08
CA ARG A 7 -20.02 66.09 -34.59
C ARG A 7 -18.94 65.76 -33.52
N SER A 8 -17.65 65.67 -33.90
CA SER A 8 -16.40 66.13 -33.20
C SER A 8 -16.28 66.11 -31.64
N GLN A 9 -15.14 65.82 -30.98
CA GLN A 9 -13.73 65.63 -31.44
C GLN A 9 -12.78 65.08 -30.34
N THR A 10 -11.63 64.54 -30.79
CA THR A 10 -10.22 64.52 -30.26
C THR A 10 -9.82 65.23 -28.93
N ALA A 11 -8.71 64.90 -28.23
CA ALA A 11 -7.77 63.74 -28.26
C ALA A 11 -6.70 63.78 -27.11
N VAL A 12 -6.06 62.61 -26.89
CA VAL A 12 -4.71 62.28 -26.34
C VAL A 12 -3.77 63.40 -25.80
N ALA A 13 -3.26 63.21 -24.56
CA ALA A 13 -1.87 63.52 -24.14
C ALA A 13 -1.46 62.88 -22.78
N THR A 14 -0.17 62.60 -22.60
CA THR A 14 0.58 62.30 -21.35
C THR A 14 1.96 63.04 -21.45
N PRO A 15 2.90 63.11 -20.45
CA PRO A 15 3.00 62.43 -19.14
C PRO A 15 3.51 63.30 -17.94
N ALA A 16 3.87 62.63 -16.82
CA ALA A 16 4.97 62.91 -15.86
C ALA A 16 4.82 63.83 -14.59
N HIS A 17 5.36 63.30 -13.48
CA HIS A 17 6.02 63.89 -12.29
C HIS A 17 5.41 64.98 -11.38
N LEU A 18 5.13 64.60 -10.12
CA LEU A 18 5.43 65.25 -8.80
C LEU A 18 4.76 64.34 -7.71
N SER A 19 5.34 63.81 -6.62
CA SER A 19 6.46 64.13 -5.70
C SER A 19 6.13 65.04 -4.50
N GLN A 20 5.60 64.46 -3.40
CA GLN A 20 5.99 64.61 -1.97
C GLN A 20 5.00 63.82 -1.06
N LEU A 21 5.45 62.97 -0.12
CA LEU A 21 5.74 63.24 1.32
C LEU A 21 4.46 63.58 2.14
N VAL A 22 4.09 62.97 3.28
CA VAL A 22 4.70 62.02 4.26
C VAL A 22 3.57 61.00 4.72
N MET A 23 3.55 60.16 5.80
CA MET A 23 4.34 59.89 7.01
C MET A 23 4.50 58.38 7.34
N LYS A 24 5.74 57.98 7.65
CA LYS A 24 6.21 57.00 8.67
C LYS A 24 5.19 56.21 9.55
N SER A 25 5.09 54.90 9.33
CA SER A 25 5.14 53.81 10.35
C SER A 25 5.12 52.44 9.62
N SER A 26 5.56 51.30 10.15
CA SER A 26 6.61 50.95 11.12
C SER A 26 6.97 49.46 10.88
N LEU A 27 8.22 49.03 11.06
CA LEU A 27 8.58 47.62 10.87
C LEU A 27 7.90 46.71 11.92
N LYS A 28 7.31 45.57 11.51
CA LYS A 28 7.25 44.25 12.19
C LYS A 28 6.22 43.30 11.56
N SER A 29 6.65 42.30 10.79
CA SER A 29 5.83 41.11 10.47
C SER A 29 6.60 39.87 9.95
N SER A 30 7.93 39.94 9.77
CA SER A 30 8.76 38.87 9.18
C SER A 30 9.11 37.69 10.10
N LEU A 31 8.37 37.48 11.20
CA LEU A 31 8.72 36.52 12.27
C LEU A 31 7.60 35.54 12.68
N VAL A 32 6.47 35.49 11.96
CA VAL A 32 5.32 34.66 12.35
C VAL A 32 5.41 33.21 11.82
N SER A 33 6.23 32.93 10.82
CA SER A 33 6.27 31.62 10.12
C SER A 33 7.27 30.59 10.69
N ARG A 34 7.56 30.61 12.00
CA ARG A 34 8.47 29.62 12.65
C ARG A 34 8.01 29.12 14.03
N SER A 35 6.84 29.53 14.51
CA SER A 35 6.32 29.15 15.85
C SER A 35 5.16 28.14 15.83
N ALA A 36 4.77 27.64 14.65
CA ALA A 36 3.74 26.60 14.51
C ALA A 36 4.27 25.16 14.66
N LEU A 37 5.58 24.93 14.45
CA LEU A 37 6.17 23.58 14.36
C LEU A 37 6.47 22.89 15.72
N LEU A 38 6.20 23.56 16.84
CA LEU A 38 6.55 23.09 18.20
C LEU A 38 5.33 23.05 19.14
N ARG A 39 4.22 22.50 18.67
CA ARG A 39 3.00 22.24 19.49
C ARG A 39 2.38 20.85 19.35
N SER A 40 2.97 19.96 18.54
CA SER A 40 2.57 18.54 18.45
C SER A 40 3.24 17.63 19.49
N LEU A 41 4.34 18.07 20.11
CA LEU A 41 5.20 17.26 20.99
C LEU A 41 5.09 17.64 22.49
N ALA A 42 3.86 17.70 23.03
CA ALA A 42 3.65 17.87 24.48
C ALA A 42 2.23 17.50 24.97
N LEU A 43 1.79 16.24 24.80
CA LEU A 43 0.55 15.75 25.43
C LEU A 43 0.61 14.26 25.82
N GLY A 44 1.65 13.89 26.58
CA GLY A 44 1.77 12.57 27.20
C GLY A 44 0.81 12.40 28.37
N THR A 45 -0.47 12.09 28.09
CA THR A 45 -1.47 11.76 29.11
C THR A 45 -1.29 10.34 29.61
N VAL A 46 -0.67 10.19 30.78
CA VAL A 46 -0.59 8.93 31.54
C VAL A 46 -2.00 8.56 32.03
N PHE A 47 -2.77 7.84 31.20
CA PHE A 47 -4.05 7.28 31.59
C PHE A 47 -3.85 6.05 32.49
N THR A 48 -3.74 6.26 33.80
CA THR A 48 -3.98 5.22 34.81
C THR A 48 -5.48 4.90 34.93
N ALA A 49 -6.10 4.57 33.79
CA ALA A 49 -7.44 4.00 33.75
C ALA A 49 -7.32 2.50 33.99
N THR A 50 -8.06 1.97 34.97
CA THR A 50 -8.16 0.54 35.25
C THR A 50 -8.92 -0.17 34.12
N ARG A 51 -8.21 -0.44 33.01
CA ARG A 51 -8.71 -1.25 31.91
C ARG A 51 -9.07 -2.65 32.42
N ARG A 52 -10.36 -2.88 32.66
CA ARG A 52 -10.96 -4.15 32.22
C ARG A 52 -10.53 -4.35 30.77
N PRO A 53 -10.09 -5.55 30.35
CA PRO A 53 -9.63 -5.75 28.99
C PRO A 53 -10.73 -5.31 28.03
N ALA A 54 -10.38 -4.46 27.06
CA ALA A 54 -11.29 -4.15 25.98
C ALA A 54 -11.64 -5.46 25.26
N ILE A 55 -12.88 -5.56 24.74
CA ILE A 55 -13.38 -6.67 23.91
C ILE A 55 -12.23 -7.21 23.08
N ALA A 56 -11.88 -8.49 23.27
CA ALA A 56 -10.62 -9.10 22.84
C ALA A 56 -10.20 -8.52 21.49
N ALA A 57 -9.09 -7.78 21.49
CA ALA A 57 -8.69 -6.97 20.35
C ALA A 57 -8.13 -7.90 19.28
N TYR A 58 -9.05 -8.52 18.51
CA TYR A 58 -8.78 -9.47 17.44
C TYR A 58 -7.65 -8.94 16.57
N THR A 59 -6.46 -9.51 16.77
CA THR A 59 -5.25 -9.22 16.01
C THR A 59 -5.48 -9.74 14.61
N ILE A 60 -5.89 -8.84 13.70
CA ILE A 60 -6.23 -9.18 12.31
C ILE A 60 -5.05 -9.89 11.63
N VAL A 61 -3.81 -9.67 12.09
CA VAL A 61 -2.67 -10.54 11.78
C VAL A 61 -1.86 -10.84 13.06
N PRO A 62 -1.46 -12.10 13.30
CA PRO A 62 -0.55 -12.46 14.38
C PRO A 62 0.81 -11.77 14.27
N THR A 63 1.22 -11.05 15.32
CA THR A 63 2.46 -10.27 15.41
C THR A 63 3.08 -10.38 16.81
N GLY A 64 4.38 -10.05 16.93
CA GLY A 64 5.18 -10.28 18.14
C GLY A 64 6.04 -11.55 18.05
N SER A 65 6.66 -11.99 19.15
CA SER A 65 7.45 -13.23 19.17
C SER A 65 6.60 -14.45 19.53
N VAL A 66 7.03 -15.64 19.10
CA VAL A 66 6.44 -16.92 19.55
C VAL A 66 6.61 -17.05 21.06
N ARG A 67 7.80 -16.73 21.59
CA ARG A 67 8.17 -16.84 23.01
C ARG A 67 7.19 -16.11 23.93
N ASP A 68 6.85 -14.86 23.61
CA ASP A 68 6.01 -14.03 24.48
C ASP A 68 4.56 -14.52 24.50
N LYS A 69 4.06 -15.00 23.35
CA LYS A 69 2.73 -15.61 23.26
C LYS A 69 2.67 -16.96 23.98
N THR A 70 3.69 -17.81 23.87
CA THR A 70 3.76 -19.08 24.61
C THR A 70 3.85 -18.85 26.13
N ALA A 71 4.59 -17.83 26.56
CA ALA A 71 4.62 -17.42 27.97
C ALA A 71 3.23 -16.97 28.46
N ARG A 72 2.54 -16.14 27.68
CA ARG A 72 1.18 -15.68 27.99
C ARG A 72 0.15 -16.82 27.97
N LEU A 73 0.24 -17.75 27.01
CA LEU A 73 -0.62 -18.93 26.94
C LEU A 73 -0.51 -19.75 28.24
N ALA A 74 0.71 -19.97 28.73
CA ALA A 74 0.95 -20.66 29.99
C ALA A 74 0.47 -19.89 31.26
N GLU A 75 0.06 -18.62 31.14
CA GLU A 75 -0.71 -17.91 32.18
C GLU A 75 -2.21 -18.13 32.00
N VAL A 76 -2.71 -17.93 30.77
CA VAL A 76 -4.14 -18.06 30.43
C VAL A 76 -4.65 -19.48 30.67
N GLU A 77 -3.85 -20.51 30.42
CA GLU A 77 -4.18 -21.90 30.77
C GLU A 77 -4.38 -22.11 32.28
N LYS A 78 -3.61 -21.40 33.13
CA LYS A 78 -3.75 -21.45 34.60
C LYS A 78 -4.96 -20.65 35.11
N LEU A 79 -5.51 -19.76 34.28
CA LEU A 79 -6.78 -19.08 34.55
C LEU A 79 -7.94 -19.96 34.07
N TYR A 80 -7.91 -20.42 32.84
CA TYR A 80 -8.89 -21.33 32.24
C TYR A 80 -9.07 -22.63 33.06
N ALA A 81 -7.99 -23.22 33.58
CA ALA A 81 -8.07 -24.39 34.46
C ALA A 81 -8.74 -24.12 35.84
N LYS A 82 -8.92 -22.85 36.24
CA LYS A 82 -9.66 -22.46 37.45
C LYS A 82 -11.09 -22.04 37.14
N THR A 83 -11.34 -21.47 35.96
CA THR A 83 -12.65 -21.02 35.49
C THR A 83 -12.85 -21.44 34.02
N PRO A 84 -13.17 -22.72 33.74
CA PRO A 84 -13.32 -23.21 32.36
C PRO A 84 -14.49 -22.57 31.62
N ASP A 85 -15.53 -22.18 32.35
CA ASP A 85 -16.72 -21.53 31.80
C ASP A 85 -16.54 -20.01 31.55
N ASP A 86 -15.34 -19.46 31.75
CA ASP A 86 -15.04 -18.06 31.40
C ASP A 86 -14.79 -17.90 29.90
N PRO A 87 -15.71 -17.25 29.13
CA PRO A 87 -15.54 -17.07 27.69
C PRO A 87 -14.35 -16.18 27.34
N TYR A 88 -13.87 -15.32 28.24
CA TYR A 88 -12.69 -14.49 28.01
C TYR A 88 -11.41 -15.32 28.09
N ALA A 89 -11.28 -16.19 29.11
CA ALA A 89 -10.16 -17.13 29.22
C ALA A 89 -10.13 -18.13 28.06
N PHE A 90 -11.29 -18.64 27.64
CA PHE A 90 -11.40 -19.50 26.45
C PHE A 90 -10.97 -18.77 25.18
N GLY A 91 -11.50 -17.56 24.94
CA GLY A 91 -11.21 -16.78 23.73
C GLY A 91 -9.74 -16.33 23.64
N GLU A 92 -9.16 -15.88 24.76
CA GLU A 92 -7.73 -15.51 24.79
C GLU A 92 -6.84 -16.73 24.55
N LYS A 93 -7.17 -17.90 25.13
CA LYS A 93 -6.46 -19.15 24.87
C LYS A 93 -6.49 -19.52 23.39
N ALA A 94 -7.68 -19.56 22.78
CA ALA A 94 -7.85 -19.96 21.38
C ALA A 94 -7.11 -19.01 20.40
N GLN A 95 -7.14 -17.70 20.67
CA GLN A 95 -6.40 -16.72 19.87
C GLN A 95 -4.88 -16.90 20.02
N LEU A 96 -4.37 -17.11 21.25
CA LEU A 96 -2.93 -17.33 21.47
C LEU A 96 -2.42 -18.61 20.79
N GLU A 97 -3.19 -19.70 20.85
CA GLU A 97 -2.86 -20.93 20.12
C GLU A 97 -2.84 -20.73 18.59
N TYR A 98 -3.80 -19.98 18.04
CA TYR A 98 -3.82 -19.64 16.60
C TYR A 98 -2.60 -18.79 16.23
N ASP A 99 -2.35 -17.72 16.98
CA ASP A 99 -1.23 -16.82 16.75
C ASP A 99 0.13 -17.54 16.82
N ILE A 100 0.32 -18.43 17.80
CA ILE A 100 1.56 -19.23 17.93
C ILE A 100 1.77 -20.10 16.69
N ARG A 101 0.74 -20.84 16.24
CA ARG A 101 0.85 -21.68 15.03
C ARG A 101 1.22 -20.87 13.80
N GLN A 102 0.62 -19.69 13.62
CA GLN A 102 0.90 -18.79 12.50
C GLN A 102 2.32 -18.18 12.58
N LEU A 103 2.76 -17.76 13.77
CA LEU A 103 4.12 -17.24 13.96
C LEU A 103 5.20 -18.32 13.82
N GLU A 104 4.95 -19.56 14.23
CA GLU A 104 5.88 -20.68 13.99
C GLU A 104 6.00 -21.00 12.49
N GLN A 105 4.90 -20.94 11.73
CA GLN A 105 4.92 -21.08 10.28
C GLN A 105 5.70 -19.91 9.63
N ASN A 106 5.47 -18.68 10.09
CA ASN A 106 6.23 -17.52 9.63
C ASN A 106 7.72 -17.64 9.95
N THR A 107 8.09 -18.10 11.15
CA THR A 107 9.50 -18.28 11.56
C THR A 107 10.23 -19.27 10.66
N LYS A 108 9.59 -20.40 10.31
CA LYS A 108 10.13 -21.40 9.37
C LYS A 108 10.31 -20.82 7.97
N PHE A 109 9.35 -20.03 7.49
CA PHE A 109 9.45 -19.30 6.24
C PHE A 109 10.60 -18.29 6.26
N VAL A 110 10.69 -17.43 7.29
CA VAL A 110 11.72 -16.39 7.41
C VAL A 110 13.13 -17.01 7.41
N ALA A 111 13.35 -18.10 8.16
CA ALA A 111 14.63 -18.79 8.18
C ALA A 111 15.03 -19.30 6.79
N SER A 112 14.14 -20.03 6.11
CA SER A 112 14.39 -20.59 4.77
C SER A 112 14.63 -19.50 3.72
N THR A 113 13.77 -18.47 3.68
CA THR A 113 13.90 -17.33 2.77
C THR A 113 15.22 -16.59 3.00
N ARG A 114 15.62 -16.38 4.26
CA ARG A 114 16.87 -15.71 4.60
C ARG A 114 18.11 -16.50 4.18
N GLU A 115 18.13 -17.81 4.35
CA GLU A 115 19.23 -18.64 3.86
C GLU A 115 19.35 -18.58 2.32
N GLN A 116 18.22 -18.62 1.61
CA GLN A 116 18.20 -18.50 0.14
C GLN A 116 18.61 -17.11 -0.37
N VAL A 117 18.18 -16.03 0.30
CA VAL A 117 18.58 -14.65 -0.01
C VAL A 117 20.08 -14.46 0.18
N ARG A 118 20.65 -15.01 1.27
CA ARG A 118 22.09 -14.98 1.55
C ARG A 118 22.92 -15.82 0.59
N ALA A 119 22.37 -16.93 0.11
CA ALA A 119 22.97 -17.74 -0.95
C ALA A 119 22.84 -17.09 -2.35
N GLY A 120 22.11 -15.98 -2.48
CA GLY A 120 21.79 -15.34 -3.76
C GLY A 120 20.87 -16.18 -4.66
N SER A 121 20.28 -17.27 -4.15
CA SER A 121 19.44 -18.19 -4.91
C SER A 121 17.99 -17.72 -5.02
N THR A 122 17.56 -16.80 -4.14
CA THR A 122 16.27 -16.11 -4.27
C THR A 122 16.37 -14.63 -3.89
N ARG A 123 15.27 -13.92 -4.08
CA ARG A 123 15.00 -12.55 -3.59
C ARG A 123 13.65 -12.58 -2.89
N PHE A 124 13.22 -11.49 -2.27
CA PHE A 124 11.82 -11.31 -1.89
C PHE A 124 11.34 -9.91 -2.29
N LEU A 125 10.06 -9.82 -2.64
CA LEU A 125 9.39 -8.56 -2.93
C LEU A 125 8.90 -7.98 -1.61
N GLN A 126 9.25 -6.73 -1.31
CA GLN A 126 9.17 -6.24 0.07
C GLN A 126 8.39 -4.92 0.23
N ARG A 127 8.64 -3.90 -0.60
CA ARG A 127 7.81 -2.68 -0.58
C ARG A 127 7.18 -2.41 -1.93
N LEU A 128 5.93 -1.92 -1.93
CA LEU A 128 5.45 -1.00 -2.95
C LEU A 128 5.39 0.40 -2.34
N ARG A 129 6.21 1.30 -2.86
CA ARG A 129 6.08 2.74 -2.63
C ARG A 129 4.86 3.24 -3.38
N VAL A 130 4.03 4.08 -2.74
CA VAL A 130 2.89 4.77 -3.37
C VAL A 130 2.81 6.23 -2.89
N PRO A 131 2.48 7.17 -3.78
CA PRO A 131 2.17 8.53 -3.37
C PRO A 131 0.76 8.63 -2.78
N VAL A 132 0.57 9.53 -1.82
CA VAL A 132 -0.73 9.87 -1.20
C VAL A 132 -0.88 11.39 -1.10
N ASP A 133 -2.12 11.87 -1.09
CA ASP A 133 -2.48 13.30 -0.99
C ASP A 133 -2.46 13.82 0.46
N ASP A 134 -3.07 13.09 1.39
CA ASP A 134 -3.02 13.36 2.83
C ASP A 134 -2.51 12.12 3.60
N MET A 135 -1.37 12.25 4.27
CA MET A 135 -0.75 11.15 5.01
C MET A 135 -1.58 10.71 6.22
N ARG A 136 -2.32 11.64 6.85
CA ARG A 136 -3.14 11.33 8.02
C ARG A 136 -4.36 10.51 7.62
N GLU A 137 -5.05 10.86 6.53
CA GLU A 137 -6.16 10.06 6.01
C GLU A 137 -5.67 8.68 5.54
N ALA A 138 -4.55 8.62 4.81
CA ALA A 138 -3.97 7.35 4.38
C ALA A 138 -3.55 6.45 5.56
N VAL A 139 -2.84 6.98 6.57
CA VAL A 139 -2.46 6.21 7.76
C VAL A 139 -3.68 5.82 8.60
N GLN A 140 -4.72 6.66 8.68
CA GLN A 140 -5.96 6.29 9.37
C GLN A 140 -6.68 5.14 8.64
N PHE A 141 -6.78 5.20 7.31
CA PHE A 141 -7.34 4.12 6.49
C PHE A 141 -6.62 2.79 6.74
N TRP A 142 -5.29 2.77 6.60
CA TRP A 142 -4.50 1.54 6.76
C TRP A 142 -4.54 1.01 8.19
N ARG A 143 -4.43 1.88 9.21
CA ARG A 143 -4.38 1.44 10.62
C ARG A 143 -5.75 1.13 11.23
N GLU A 144 -6.79 1.90 10.91
CA GLU A 144 -8.10 1.82 11.59
C GLU A 144 -9.19 1.18 10.72
N GLY A 145 -9.06 1.27 9.40
CA GLY A 145 -9.90 0.57 8.43
C GLY A 145 -9.42 -0.86 8.19
N CYS A 146 -8.16 -1.02 7.77
CA CYS A 146 -7.56 -2.33 7.46
C CYS A 146 -6.89 -3.02 8.66
N GLY A 147 -6.46 -2.30 9.70
CA GLY A 147 -5.77 -2.90 10.84
C GLY A 147 -4.28 -3.21 10.61
N ALA A 148 -3.65 -2.55 9.64
CA ALA A 148 -2.20 -2.60 9.46
C ALA A 148 -1.46 -1.86 10.60
N LEU A 149 -0.20 -2.20 10.81
CA LEU A 149 0.70 -1.49 11.71
C LEU A 149 1.39 -0.34 10.97
N VAL A 150 1.68 0.74 11.69
CA VAL A 150 2.69 1.72 11.27
C VAL A 150 4.06 1.18 11.68
N LEU A 151 4.97 1.04 10.73
CA LEU A 151 6.28 0.41 10.91
C LEU A 151 7.41 1.45 11.05
N SER A 152 7.32 2.56 10.32
CA SER A 152 8.17 3.75 10.50
C SER A 152 7.46 4.99 9.96
N THR A 153 7.70 6.17 10.56
CA THR A 153 7.29 7.49 10.04
C THR A 153 8.50 8.40 10.09
N ARG A 154 8.79 9.12 9.00
CA ARG A 154 9.99 9.94 8.84
C ARG A 154 9.77 11.06 7.81
N ILE A 155 10.62 12.08 7.82
CA ILE A 155 10.70 13.06 6.74
C ILE A 155 11.88 12.70 5.83
N VAL A 156 11.65 12.62 4.52
CA VAL A 156 12.68 12.37 3.49
C VAL A 156 12.54 13.43 2.42
N ASP A 157 13.61 14.17 2.13
CA ASP A 157 13.66 15.25 1.12
C ASP A 157 12.54 16.31 1.26
N GLY A 158 12.03 16.49 2.47
CA GLY A 158 10.94 17.40 2.81
C GLY A 158 9.53 16.77 2.73
N ALA A 159 9.38 15.61 2.11
CA ALA A 159 8.14 14.84 2.09
C ALA A 159 7.99 13.98 3.35
N ASN A 160 6.75 13.82 3.79
CA ASN A 160 6.38 12.88 4.86
C ASN A 160 6.31 11.46 4.28
N VAL A 161 6.99 10.51 4.90
CA VAL A 161 7.07 9.11 4.48
C VAL A 161 6.69 8.22 5.65
N THR A 162 5.63 7.43 5.46
CA THR A 162 5.19 6.45 6.47
C THR A 162 5.08 5.07 5.83
N VAL A 163 5.69 4.08 6.48
CA VAL A 163 5.62 2.67 6.07
C VAL A 163 4.53 1.98 6.88
N VAL A 164 3.60 1.32 6.19
CA VAL A 164 2.51 0.53 6.79
C VAL A 164 2.53 -0.91 6.30
N GLY A 165 2.28 -1.87 7.19
CA GLY A 165 2.29 -3.29 6.85
C GLY A 165 1.66 -4.16 7.94
N PHE A 166 1.41 -5.43 7.62
CA PHE A 166 0.75 -6.36 8.55
C PHE A 166 1.69 -7.07 9.52
N GLY A 167 2.98 -6.71 9.48
CA GLY A 167 3.99 -7.08 10.44
C GLY A 167 5.36 -6.58 9.96
N PRO A 168 6.45 -6.99 10.63
CA PRO A 168 7.79 -6.49 10.31
C PRO A 168 8.36 -6.98 8.98
N GLU A 169 9.13 -6.10 8.36
CA GLU A 169 9.76 -6.33 7.06
C GLU A 169 11.06 -7.14 7.12
N SER A 170 11.73 -7.09 8.27
CA SER A 170 13.05 -7.69 8.51
C SER A 170 13.03 -9.22 8.37
N LEU A 171 14.09 -9.78 7.78
CA LEU A 171 14.40 -11.22 7.80
C LEU A 171 14.98 -11.68 9.15
N ARG A 172 15.18 -10.76 10.10
CA ARG A 172 15.84 -11.02 11.39
C ARG A 172 14.84 -11.14 12.55
N ARG A 173 13.56 -11.40 12.25
CA ARG A 173 12.46 -11.51 13.22
C ARG A 173 11.52 -12.69 12.92
N ASP A 174 11.04 -13.34 13.98
CA ASP A 174 10.06 -14.44 13.95
C ASP A 174 8.78 -14.09 13.15
N ASP A 175 8.27 -12.87 13.36
CA ASP A 175 7.10 -12.29 12.68
C ASP A 175 7.44 -11.57 11.37
N GLY A 176 8.68 -11.71 10.91
CA GLY A 176 9.27 -10.94 9.81
C GLY A 176 8.90 -11.35 8.39
N ALA A 177 9.65 -10.80 7.42
CA ALA A 177 9.47 -10.95 5.98
C ALA A 177 8.03 -10.64 5.49
N LYS A 178 7.40 -9.59 6.04
CA LYS A 178 6.08 -9.12 5.62
C LYS A 178 6.21 -7.96 4.64
N PHE A 179 5.46 -7.99 3.55
CA PHE A 179 5.38 -6.89 2.59
C PHE A 179 4.73 -5.65 3.22
N ALA A 180 5.16 -4.47 2.76
CA ALA A 180 4.68 -3.18 3.26
C ALA A 180 4.42 -2.17 2.13
N LEU A 181 3.60 -1.16 2.42
CA LEU A 181 3.45 0.03 1.59
C LEU A 181 4.26 1.18 2.17
N GLU A 182 5.10 1.79 1.34
CA GLU A 182 5.76 3.06 1.67
C GLU A 182 4.93 4.21 1.11
N LEU A 183 4.10 4.79 1.96
CA LEU A 183 3.29 5.96 1.65
C LEU A 183 4.19 7.19 1.60
N VAL A 184 4.04 8.04 0.58
CA VAL A 184 4.78 9.31 0.45
C VAL A 184 3.80 10.45 0.17
N GLU A 185 3.78 11.45 1.04
CA GLU A 185 2.91 12.61 0.93
C GLU A 185 3.32 13.49 -0.27
N SER A 186 2.37 13.82 -1.14
CA SER A 186 2.56 14.58 -2.38
C SER A 186 1.32 15.43 -2.68
N SER A 187 1.52 16.69 -3.05
CA SER A 187 0.45 17.54 -3.57
C SER A 187 -0.10 17.09 -4.93
N GLU A 188 0.65 16.22 -5.62
CA GLU A 188 0.32 15.67 -6.93
C GLU A 188 0.60 14.15 -6.92
N PRO A 189 -0.30 13.33 -6.36
CA PRO A 189 -0.12 11.88 -6.33
C PRO A 189 -0.22 11.28 -7.74
N ALA A 190 0.62 10.29 -8.04
CA ALA A 190 0.62 9.61 -9.32
C ALA A 190 -0.69 8.83 -9.54
N PRO A 191 -1.30 8.91 -10.74
CA PRO A 191 -2.56 8.23 -11.04
C PRO A 191 -2.40 6.69 -11.10
N MET A 192 -3.38 6.01 -10.51
CA MET A 192 -3.48 4.56 -10.37
C MET A 192 -4.86 4.08 -10.85
N GLY A 193 -4.96 2.83 -11.29
CA GLY A 193 -6.18 2.27 -11.87
C GLY A 193 -6.49 2.75 -13.30
N GLY A 194 -7.67 2.38 -13.80
CA GLY A 194 -8.16 2.81 -15.11
C GLY A 194 -7.21 2.49 -16.27
N ASP A 195 -6.77 3.52 -16.98
CA ASP A 195 -5.84 3.41 -18.12
C ASP A 195 -4.35 3.33 -17.72
N HIS A 196 -4.01 3.27 -16.42
CA HIS A 196 -2.62 3.28 -15.93
C HIS A 196 -2.06 1.88 -15.62
N ALA A 197 -0.72 1.75 -15.62
CA ALA A 197 -0.01 0.49 -15.46
C ALA A 197 -0.26 -0.16 -14.09
N LEU A 198 -0.13 0.57 -12.99
CA LEU A 198 -0.53 0.08 -11.66
C LEU A 198 -2.06 0.10 -11.56
N GLN A 199 -2.70 -1.08 -11.46
CA GLN A 199 -4.15 -1.22 -11.53
C GLN A 199 -4.81 -1.30 -10.14
N TYR A 200 -4.32 -2.20 -9.28
CA TYR A 200 -4.80 -2.36 -7.90
C TYR A 200 -3.79 -3.15 -7.05
N VAL A 201 -3.98 -3.18 -5.73
CA VAL A 201 -3.33 -4.16 -4.82
C VAL A 201 -4.40 -5.11 -4.30
N GLN A 202 -4.11 -6.41 -4.28
CA GLN A 202 -5.02 -7.41 -3.69
C GLN A 202 -4.57 -7.79 -2.28
N LEU A 203 -5.51 -7.71 -1.34
CA LEU A 203 -5.39 -8.18 0.03
C LEU A 203 -6.24 -9.44 0.23
N ALA A 204 -5.73 -10.36 1.03
CA ALA A 204 -6.38 -11.60 1.41
C ALA A 204 -6.25 -11.73 2.95
N MET A 205 -7.32 -11.35 3.66
CA MET A 205 -7.29 -11.00 5.08
C MET A 205 -8.21 -11.92 5.89
N PRO A 206 -7.84 -12.40 7.10
CA PRO A 206 -8.73 -13.27 7.89
C PRO A 206 -9.97 -12.52 8.38
N VAL A 207 -9.86 -11.20 8.62
CA VAL A 207 -10.97 -10.36 9.08
C VAL A 207 -10.93 -9.01 8.35
N PHE A 208 -12.01 -8.66 7.67
CA PHE A 208 -12.20 -7.35 7.05
C PHE A 208 -13.54 -6.74 7.48
N ARG A 209 -13.56 -5.47 7.90
CA ARG A 209 -14.74 -4.83 8.50
C ARG A 209 -15.16 -3.59 7.74
N LEU A 210 -16.10 -3.73 6.80
CA LEU A 210 -16.57 -2.65 5.91
C LEU A 210 -16.92 -1.34 6.65
N SER A 211 -17.57 -1.44 7.82
CA SER A 211 -17.93 -0.26 8.63
C SER A 211 -16.73 0.50 9.21
N ARG A 212 -15.61 -0.19 9.48
CA ARG A 212 -14.34 0.45 9.86
C ARG A 212 -13.68 1.13 8.68
N VAL A 213 -13.66 0.44 7.55
CA VAL A 213 -13.08 0.89 6.29
C VAL A 213 -13.76 2.16 5.77
N MET A 214 -15.11 2.20 5.78
CA MET A 214 -15.88 3.40 5.44
C MET A 214 -15.64 4.55 6.42
N ALA A 215 -15.62 4.26 7.73
CA ALA A 215 -15.37 5.27 8.77
C ALA A 215 -13.94 5.85 8.71
N ALA A 216 -13.00 5.15 8.09
CA ALA A 216 -11.62 5.57 7.84
C ALA A 216 -11.38 6.03 6.38
N GLY A 217 -12.42 6.49 5.68
CA GLY A 217 -12.31 7.15 4.37
C GLY A 217 -12.29 6.23 3.13
N GLY A 218 -12.39 4.91 3.31
CA GLY A 218 -12.41 3.94 2.21
C GLY A 218 -13.68 4.00 1.36
N LYS A 219 -13.52 4.19 0.05
CA LYS A 219 -14.62 4.30 -0.93
C LYS A 219 -14.95 2.92 -1.50
N ILE A 220 -15.95 2.25 -0.93
CA ILE A 220 -16.39 0.93 -1.40
C ILE A 220 -17.10 1.06 -2.76
N GLU A 221 -16.69 0.23 -3.71
CA GLU A 221 -17.24 0.14 -5.07
C GLU A 221 -18.14 -1.10 -5.21
N SER A 222 -17.73 -2.23 -4.63
CA SER A 222 -18.54 -3.45 -4.51
C SER A 222 -18.19 -4.22 -3.24
N ALA A 223 -19.14 -4.99 -2.71
CA ALA A 223 -18.96 -5.82 -1.52
C ALA A 223 -19.89 -7.04 -1.57
N TYR A 224 -19.56 -8.02 -2.41
CA TYR A 224 -20.35 -9.22 -2.62
C TYR A 224 -19.42 -10.43 -2.64
N GLY A 225 -19.32 -11.12 -1.48
CA GLY A 225 -18.35 -12.18 -1.21
C GLY A 225 -16.92 -11.64 -0.99
N TRP A 226 -16.38 -10.91 -1.96
CA TRP A 226 -15.17 -10.08 -1.83
C TRP A 226 -15.51 -8.58 -1.97
N THR A 227 -14.56 -7.69 -1.65
CA THR A 227 -14.74 -6.23 -1.68
C THR A 227 -13.83 -5.56 -2.69
N GLN A 228 -14.38 -4.71 -3.57
CA GLN A 228 -13.62 -3.72 -4.33
C GLN A 228 -13.79 -2.35 -3.69
N LEU A 229 -12.69 -1.62 -3.51
CA LEU A 229 -12.71 -0.26 -2.97
C LEU A 229 -11.51 0.56 -3.42
N THR A 230 -11.60 1.88 -3.29
CA THR A 230 -10.46 2.79 -3.44
C THR A 230 -10.11 3.43 -2.08
N ALA A 231 -8.82 3.42 -1.73
CA ALA A 231 -8.27 4.05 -0.52
C ALA A 231 -8.09 5.58 -0.69
N PRO A 232 -7.89 6.35 0.41
CA PRO A 232 -7.29 7.69 0.35
C PRO A 232 -5.96 7.67 -0.43
N GLY A 233 -5.60 8.77 -1.11
CA GLY A 233 -4.55 8.78 -2.13
C GLY A 233 -4.93 8.10 -3.46
N GLY A 234 -6.11 7.49 -3.58
CA GLY A 234 -6.64 6.97 -4.84
C GLY A 234 -6.10 5.61 -5.27
N LEU A 235 -5.45 4.84 -4.38
CA LEU A 235 -5.01 3.47 -4.66
C LEU A 235 -6.21 2.51 -4.69
N PRO A 236 -6.49 1.81 -5.81
CA PRO A 236 -7.56 0.81 -5.86
C PRO A 236 -7.12 -0.49 -5.19
N LEU A 237 -8.05 -1.12 -4.48
CA LEU A 237 -7.84 -2.33 -3.70
C LEU A 237 -8.91 -3.38 -4.00
N ARG A 238 -8.49 -4.64 -3.97
CA ARG A 238 -9.39 -5.80 -3.85
C ARG A 238 -9.12 -6.49 -2.52
N VAL A 239 -10.16 -6.86 -1.79
CA VAL A 239 -10.02 -7.56 -0.49
C VAL A 239 -10.92 -8.78 -0.45
N ARG A 240 -10.31 -9.96 -0.31
CA ARG A 240 -11.00 -11.23 -0.04
C ARG A 240 -10.71 -11.72 1.37
N ILE A 241 -11.53 -12.64 1.87
CA ILE A 241 -11.29 -13.28 3.17
C ILE A 241 -10.36 -14.49 2.98
N ASP A 242 -9.32 -14.58 3.82
CA ASP A 242 -8.37 -15.70 3.82
C ASP A 242 -7.69 -15.83 5.20
N GLU A 243 -7.87 -16.99 5.86
CA GLU A 243 -7.25 -17.30 7.16
C GLU A 243 -5.95 -18.12 7.05
N SER A 244 -5.60 -18.54 5.83
CA SER A 244 -4.45 -19.42 5.55
C SER A 244 -3.17 -18.66 5.25
N ARG A 245 -3.26 -17.42 4.75
CA ARG A 245 -2.09 -16.65 4.32
C ARG A 245 -1.26 -16.11 5.49
N ARG A 246 0.04 -16.38 5.39
CA ARG A 246 1.11 -15.79 6.20
C ARG A 246 1.14 -14.26 6.11
N ASP A 247 0.89 -13.71 4.93
CA ASP A 247 0.93 -12.27 4.64
C ASP A 247 -0.33 -11.86 3.85
N PRO A 248 -1.13 -10.90 4.34
CA PRO A 248 -2.32 -10.47 3.64
C PRO A 248 -2.08 -9.77 2.31
N PHE A 249 -0.89 -9.24 2.05
CA PHE A 249 -0.59 -8.71 0.71
C PHE A 249 -0.43 -9.90 -0.26
N GLU A 250 -1.42 -10.11 -1.13
CA GLU A 250 -1.42 -11.23 -2.08
C GLU A 250 -0.57 -10.90 -3.32
N PHE A 251 -0.88 -9.78 -3.97
CA PHE A 251 -0.11 -9.28 -5.10
C PHE A 251 -0.41 -7.81 -5.44
N VAL A 252 0.51 -7.20 -6.19
CA VAL A 252 0.30 -5.92 -6.88
C VAL A 252 -0.10 -6.21 -8.34
N ALA A 253 -1.27 -5.73 -8.77
CA ALA A 253 -1.76 -5.96 -10.13
C ALA A 253 -1.27 -4.87 -11.10
N VAL A 254 -0.59 -5.29 -12.17
CA VAL A 254 0.07 -4.41 -13.13
C VAL A 254 -0.36 -4.76 -14.55
N ARG A 255 -0.99 -3.83 -15.27
CA ARG A 255 -1.36 -4.02 -16.67
C ARG A 255 -0.16 -3.76 -17.58
N VAL A 256 0.10 -4.68 -18.49
CA VAL A 256 1.27 -4.67 -19.36
C VAL A 256 0.89 -4.51 -20.84
N SER A 257 1.73 -3.83 -21.63
CA SER A 257 1.49 -3.65 -23.07
C SER A 257 1.77 -4.91 -23.89
N ALA A 258 2.65 -5.80 -23.40
CA ALA A 258 2.98 -7.07 -24.04
C ALA A 258 3.30 -8.16 -22.99
N MET A 259 2.39 -9.14 -22.83
CA MET A 259 2.50 -10.16 -21.78
C MET A 259 3.81 -10.96 -21.84
N GLY A 260 4.21 -11.44 -23.02
CA GLY A 260 5.43 -12.23 -23.18
C GLY A 260 6.70 -11.48 -22.73
N ALA A 261 6.86 -10.22 -23.16
CA ALA A 261 8.01 -9.40 -22.79
C ALA A 261 8.01 -9.02 -21.30
N ALA A 262 6.83 -8.86 -20.68
CA ALA A 262 6.73 -8.62 -19.24
C ALA A 262 7.10 -9.88 -18.43
N VAL A 263 6.58 -11.05 -18.81
CA VAL A 263 6.93 -12.34 -18.18
C VAL A 263 8.42 -12.63 -18.32
N GLU A 264 8.99 -12.46 -19.51
CA GLU A 264 10.43 -12.60 -19.76
C GLU A 264 11.24 -11.63 -18.88
N HIS A 265 10.83 -10.36 -18.80
CA HIS A 265 11.49 -9.36 -17.97
C HIS A 265 11.51 -9.76 -16.50
N PHE A 266 10.37 -10.11 -15.89
CA PHE A 266 10.32 -10.48 -14.48
C PHE A 266 10.99 -11.84 -14.20
N THR A 267 10.97 -12.77 -15.16
CA THR A 267 11.72 -14.04 -15.06
C THR A 267 13.24 -13.80 -15.09
N ARG A 268 13.73 -12.86 -15.92
CA ARG A 268 15.13 -12.39 -15.92
C ARG A 268 15.52 -11.75 -14.57
N LEU A 269 14.57 -11.17 -13.83
CA LEU A 269 14.78 -10.68 -12.46
C LEU A 269 14.79 -11.80 -11.40
N GLY A 270 14.49 -13.04 -11.79
CA GLY A 270 14.47 -14.22 -10.92
C GLY A 270 13.10 -14.57 -10.33
N MET A 271 12.02 -13.95 -10.81
CA MET A 271 10.67 -14.38 -10.42
C MET A 271 10.25 -15.66 -11.16
N ALA A 272 9.60 -16.58 -10.47
CA ALA A 272 8.88 -17.68 -11.10
C ALA A 272 7.58 -17.16 -11.72
N ALA A 273 7.27 -17.58 -12.95
CA ALA A 273 6.01 -17.28 -13.62
C ALA A 273 5.04 -18.45 -13.49
N GLY A 274 3.80 -18.15 -13.09
CA GLY A 274 2.69 -19.11 -13.11
C GLY A 274 2.20 -19.40 -14.53
N LYS A 275 1.26 -20.34 -14.64
CA LYS A 275 0.47 -20.47 -15.88
C LYS A 275 -0.41 -19.22 -16.06
N PRO A 276 -0.72 -18.81 -17.31
CA PRO A 276 -1.76 -17.82 -17.55
C PRO A 276 -3.12 -18.32 -17.01
N GLN A 277 -3.98 -17.41 -16.55
CA GLN A 277 -5.37 -17.73 -16.20
C GLN A 277 -6.10 -18.24 -17.45
N GLU A 278 -6.31 -19.55 -17.52
CA GLU A 278 -7.22 -20.16 -18.48
C GLU A 278 -8.66 -19.86 -18.06
N GLY A 279 -9.58 -19.74 -19.02
CA GLY A 279 -10.98 -19.47 -18.71
C GLY A 279 -11.86 -19.35 -19.95
N ARG A 280 -13.16 -19.62 -19.80
CA ARG A 280 -14.10 -19.70 -20.93
C ARG A 280 -14.63 -18.31 -21.29
N ARG A 281 -14.23 -17.77 -22.46
CA ARG A 281 -14.62 -16.42 -22.94
C ARG A 281 -16.15 -16.26 -23.10
N LEU A 282 -16.82 -15.78 -22.05
CA LEU A 282 -18.24 -15.42 -22.08
C LEU A 282 -18.44 -14.13 -22.89
N ARG A 283 -18.95 -14.25 -24.12
CA ARG A 283 -19.51 -13.12 -24.88
C ARG A 283 -20.86 -12.71 -24.26
N LYS A 284 -20.82 -11.88 -23.20
CA LYS A 284 -22.04 -11.33 -22.58
C LYS A 284 -22.71 -10.30 -23.51
N ASN A 285 -23.64 -10.78 -24.35
CA ASN A 285 -24.60 -9.95 -25.09
C ASN A 285 -25.64 -9.36 -24.12
N LEU A 286 -25.26 -8.43 -23.25
CA LEU A 286 -26.12 -7.87 -22.20
C LEU A 286 -25.90 -6.37 -21.99
N GLY A 287 -26.95 -5.58 -22.27
CA GLY A 287 -27.12 -4.20 -21.80
C GLY A 287 -26.24 -3.14 -22.48
N LEU A 288 -26.87 -2.07 -23.00
CA LEU A 288 -26.14 -0.95 -23.60
C LEU A 288 -25.27 -0.20 -22.56
N ASP A 289 -25.73 -0.16 -21.30
CA ASP A 289 -25.08 0.55 -20.21
C ASP A 289 -23.82 -0.17 -19.66
N SER A 290 -23.64 -1.45 -19.98
CA SER A 290 -22.44 -2.23 -19.61
C SER A 290 -21.20 -1.87 -20.44
N LEU A 291 -21.41 -1.21 -21.59
CA LEU A 291 -20.38 -0.98 -22.63
C LEU A 291 -19.37 0.13 -22.31
N LEU A 292 -19.54 0.86 -21.20
CA LEU A 292 -18.70 2.03 -20.87
C LEU A 292 -17.52 1.73 -19.93
N SER A 293 -17.42 0.51 -19.37
CA SER A 293 -16.30 0.11 -18.49
C SER A 293 -15.76 -1.31 -18.73
N SER A 294 -16.49 -2.18 -19.43
CA SER A 294 -16.29 -3.63 -19.38
C SER A 294 -15.58 -4.22 -20.61
N ASN A 295 -14.26 -4.02 -20.75
CA ASN A 295 -13.44 -4.71 -21.79
C ASN A 295 -12.61 -5.89 -21.25
N SER A 296 -12.64 -6.15 -19.94
CA SER A 296 -11.98 -7.30 -19.33
C SER A 296 -12.87 -8.55 -19.40
N LEU A 297 -12.38 -9.60 -20.06
CA LEU A 297 -13.04 -10.90 -20.05
C LEU A 297 -12.66 -11.62 -18.75
N LEU A 298 -13.58 -11.57 -17.80
CA LEU A 298 -13.50 -12.22 -16.50
C LEU A 298 -14.12 -13.63 -16.55
N GLU A 299 -13.72 -14.47 -15.61
CA GLU A 299 -14.26 -15.81 -15.38
C GLU A 299 -15.21 -15.78 -14.18
N GLU A 300 -16.31 -16.54 -14.26
CA GLU A 300 -17.25 -16.69 -13.14
C GLU A 300 -16.62 -17.59 -12.07
N GLY A 301 -15.91 -16.96 -11.13
CA GLY A 301 -15.20 -17.62 -10.04
C GLY A 301 -16.09 -18.04 -8.88
N ASP A 302 -15.46 -18.55 -7.81
CA ASP A 302 -16.13 -18.64 -6.50
C ASP A 302 -16.52 -17.23 -6.03
N ALA A 303 -17.68 -17.09 -5.40
CA ALA A 303 -18.19 -15.81 -4.92
C ALA A 303 -17.22 -15.12 -3.93
N PHE A 304 -16.37 -15.90 -3.27
CA PHE A 304 -15.39 -15.41 -2.30
C PHE A 304 -14.02 -15.06 -2.91
N GLU A 305 -13.76 -15.39 -4.19
CA GLU A 305 -12.53 -15.02 -4.89
C GLU A 305 -12.74 -13.89 -5.91
N PRO A 306 -11.86 -12.86 -5.97
CA PRO A 306 -11.96 -11.81 -6.97
C PRO A 306 -11.67 -12.32 -8.38
N GLU A 307 -12.62 -12.16 -9.30
CA GLU A 307 -12.51 -12.61 -10.70
C GLU A 307 -11.20 -12.10 -11.34
N ARG A 308 -10.40 -13.02 -11.88
CA ARG A 308 -9.12 -12.73 -12.54
C ARG A 308 -9.33 -12.57 -14.04
N GLU A 309 -8.58 -11.67 -14.67
CA GLU A 309 -8.68 -11.47 -16.13
C GLU A 309 -8.08 -12.67 -16.87
N ILE A 310 -8.81 -13.21 -17.85
CA ILE A 310 -8.36 -14.35 -18.66
C ILE A 310 -7.05 -13.98 -19.39
N GLY A 311 -6.02 -14.79 -19.22
CA GLY A 311 -4.67 -14.55 -19.73
C GLY A 311 -3.77 -13.68 -18.83
N SER A 312 -4.21 -13.33 -17.62
CA SER A 312 -3.32 -12.75 -16.60
C SER A 312 -2.32 -13.79 -16.08
N VAL A 313 -1.14 -13.34 -15.63
CA VAL A 313 -0.03 -14.21 -15.18
C VAL A 313 0.51 -13.73 -13.84
N TYR A 314 0.50 -14.58 -12.82
CA TYR A 314 1.21 -14.29 -11.57
C TYR A 314 2.73 -14.46 -11.78
N VAL A 315 3.53 -13.51 -11.30
CA VAL A 315 4.98 -13.63 -11.18
C VAL A 315 5.41 -13.27 -9.75
N GLY A 316 6.30 -14.06 -9.14
CA GLY A 316 6.75 -13.80 -7.78
C GLY A 316 8.02 -14.59 -7.41
N TYR A 317 8.61 -14.28 -6.27
CA TYR A 317 9.73 -15.04 -5.73
C TYR A 317 9.22 -16.12 -4.78
N GLY A 318 9.41 -17.40 -5.13
CA GLY A 318 8.94 -18.53 -4.34
C GLY A 318 7.42 -18.82 -4.45
N ASP A 319 6.88 -19.47 -3.42
CA ASP A 319 5.47 -19.91 -3.37
C ASP A 319 4.49 -18.71 -3.34
N PRO A 320 3.49 -18.66 -4.25
CA PRO A 320 2.45 -17.63 -4.26
C PRO A 320 1.57 -17.55 -3.00
N GLN A 321 1.42 -18.64 -2.23
CA GLN A 321 0.62 -18.59 -0.99
C GLN A 321 1.40 -17.98 0.20
N SER A 322 2.72 -18.14 0.21
CA SER A 322 3.60 -17.60 1.26
C SER A 322 4.15 -16.19 0.97
N ASN A 323 4.12 -15.74 -0.28
CA ASN A 323 4.74 -14.50 -0.75
C ASN A 323 3.74 -13.51 -1.38
N THR A 324 4.09 -12.23 -1.33
CA THR A 324 3.48 -11.20 -2.18
C THR A 324 4.17 -11.20 -3.56
N GLY A 325 3.38 -11.22 -4.62
CA GLY A 325 3.90 -11.18 -6.00
C GLY A 325 3.33 -10.03 -6.82
N LEU A 326 3.41 -10.17 -8.14
CA LEU A 326 2.75 -9.31 -9.12
C LEU A 326 1.75 -10.13 -9.94
N LEU A 327 0.55 -9.58 -10.18
CA LEU A 327 -0.36 -10.13 -11.19
C LEU A 327 -0.25 -9.29 -12.46
N LEU A 328 0.38 -9.84 -13.49
CA LEU A 328 0.46 -9.21 -14.80
C LEU A 328 -0.90 -9.33 -15.48
N LEU A 329 -1.54 -8.20 -15.78
CA LEU A 329 -2.84 -8.13 -16.45
C LEU A 329 -2.66 -7.87 -17.96
N PRO A 330 -3.44 -8.54 -18.82
CA PRO A 330 -3.28 -8.44 -20.27
C PRO A 330 -3.50 -7.03 -20.83
N PRO A 331 -2.90 -6.69 -22.00
CA PRO A 331 -3.16 -5.42 -22.67
C PRO A 331 -4.62 -5.33 -23.11
N LEU A 332 -5.22 -4.14 -22.93
CA LEU A 332 -6.57 -3.86 -23.40
C LEU A 332 -6.58 -3.65 -24.92
N PRO A 333 -7.59 -4.13 -25.67
CA PRO A 333 -7.64 -3.96 -27.13
C PRO A 333 -7.50 -2.50 -27.57
N GLY A 334 -6.47 -2.22 -28.37
CA GLY A 334 -6.18 -0.88 -28.89
C GLY A 334 -5.62 0.14 -27.88
N LYS A 335 -5.44 -0.21 -26.60
CA LYS A 335 -4.84 0.66 -25.57
C LYS A 335 -3.52 0.10 -25.06
N ARG A 336 -2.48 0.93 -25.04
CA ARG A 336 -1.32 0.70 -24.16
C ARG A 336 -1.61 1.30 -22.79
N PRO A 337 -1.23 0.65 -21.68
CA PRO A 337 -1.30 1.27 -20.35
C PRO A 337 -0.41 2.52 -20.32
N LYS A 338 -0.89 3.57 -19.66
CA LYS A 338 -0.07 4.75 -19.33
C LYS A 338 0.85 4.38 -18.15
N PRO A 339 2.14 4.72 -18.17
CA PRO A 339 2.97 4.64 -16.98
C PRO A 339 2.31 5.36 -15.79
N SER A 340 2.37 4.78 -14.59
CA SER A 340 1.88 5.39 -13.35
C SER A 340 2.87 6.41 -12.78
N LEU A 341 3.36 7.33 -13.62
CA LEU A 341 4.33 8.35 -13.22
C LEU A 341 3.63 9.49 -12.48
N GLY A 342 4.28 10.03 -11.45
CA GLY A 342 3.93 11.36 -10.93
C GLY A 342 4.35 12.47 -11.91
N ALA A 343 4.07 13.73 -11.57
CA ALA A 343 4.67 14.86 -12.29
C ALA A 343 6.21 14.86 -12.10
N GLN A 344 6.93 15.65 -12.90
CA GLN A 344 8.39 15.62 -12.92
C GLN A 344 8.99 16.00 -11.56
N GLY A 345 9.64 15.04 -10.90
CA GLY A 345 10.21 15.18 -9.54
C GLY A 345 9.29 14.70 -8.40
N GLN A 346 8.03 14.37 -8.69
CA GLN A 346 7.09 13.82 -7.70
C GLN A 346 7.33 12.30 -7.47
N PRO A 347 6.91 11.77 -6.31
CA PRO A 347 6.99 10.33 -6.03
C PRO A 347 6.17 9.48 -7.01
N GLU A 348 6.86 8.71 -7.87
CA GLU A 348 6.26 7.58 -8.60
C GLU A 348 6.14 6.33 -7.71
N PRO A 349 5.19 5.42 -8.00
CA PRO A 349 5.14 4.10 -7.40
C PRO A 349 6.38 3.28 -7.78
N THR A 350 6.89 2.49 -6.85
CA THR A 350 8.15 1.75 -7.05
C THR A 350 8.15 0.48 -6.22
N LEU A 351 8.55 -0.64 -6.84
CA LEU A 351 8.77 -1.89 -6.15
C LEU A 351 10.18 -1.94 -5.55
N ARG A 352 10.32 -2.36 -4.29
CA ARG A 352 11.61 -2.65 -3.63
C ARG A 352 11.69 -4.17 -3.41
N ALA A 353 12.70 -4.80 -3.97
CA ALA A 353 13.03 -6.22 -3.79
C ALA A 353 14.38 -6.34 -3.07
N VAL A 354 14.51 -7.34 -2.20
CA VAL A 354 15.68 -7.51 -1.32
C VAL A 354 16.38 -8.83 -1.63
N GLY A 355 17.72 -8.79 -1.61
CA GLY A 355 18.64 -9.82 -2.08
C GLY A 355 19.46 -9.32 -3.27
N ALA A 356 20.67 -9.85 -3.42
CA ALA A 356 21.65 -9.42 -4.43
C ALA A 356 21.02 -9.34 -5.84
N PRO A 357 21.20 -8.24 -6.60
CA PRO A 357 20.54 -8.06 -7.90
C PRO A 357 20.92 -9.16 -8.91
N PRO A 358 20.08 -9.42 -9.92
CA PRO A 358 20.47 -10.26 -11.05
C PRO A 358 21.75 -9.73 -11.70
N ALA A 359 22.67 -10.62 -12.12
CA ALA A 359 23.94 -10.21 -12.72
C ALA A 359 23.81 -9.41 -14.04
N SER A 360 22.61 -9.38 -14.63
CA SER A 360 22.23 -8.64 -15.84
C SER A 360 21.33 -7.42 -15.56
N ALA A 361 21.17 -7.03 -14.30
CA ALA A 361 20.30 -5.95 -13.85
C ALA A 361 21.07 -4.85 -13.12
N SER A 362 20.63 -3.61 -13.32
CA SER A 362 21.05 -2.45 -12.54
C SER A 362 20.38 -2.44 -11.15
N ALA A 363 20.80 -1.51 -10.27
CA ALA A 363 20.19 -1.34 -8.95
C ALA A 363 18.72 -0.88 -9.01
N THR A 364 18.27 -0.29 -10.13
CA THR A 364 16.87 0.06 -10.39
C THR A 364 16.54 -0.24 -11.85
N GLU A 365 16.01 -1.42 -12.12
CA GLU A 365 15.44 -1.76 -13.43
C GLU A 365 14.07 -1.08 -13.61
N ARG A 366 13.63 -0.88 -14.85
CA ARG A 366 12.22 -0.57 -15.17
C ARG A 366 11.63 -1.69 -15.99
N SER A 367 10.38 -2.04 -15.70
CA SER A 367 9.59 -2.96 -16.52
C SER A 367 9.36 -2.38 -17.93
N PRO A 368 8.92 -3.20 -18.92
CA PRO A 368 8.60 -2.71 -20.27
C PRO A 368 7.55 -1.58 -20.29
N ASP A 369 6.71 -1.50 -19.26
CA ASP A 369 5.66 -0.49 -19.08
C ASP A 369 6.04 0.63 -18.08
N GLY A 370 7.32 0.68 -17.70
CA GLY A 370 7.94 1.79 -16.97
C GLY A 370 7.99 1.68 -15.45
N LEU A 371 7.37 0.67 -14.84
CA LEU A 371 7.34 0.48 -13.39
C LEU A 371 8.75 0.18 -12.84
N PRO A 372 9.30 0.98 -11.90
CA PRO A 372 10.61 0.72 -11.30
C PRO A 372 10.61 -0.50 -10.37
N VAL A 373 11.67 -1.29 -10.45
CA VAL A 373 12.05 -2.34 -9.51
C VAL A 373 13.44 -2.04 -8.99
N ARG A 374 13.52 -1.53 -7.76
CA ARG A 374 14.76 -1.27 -7.03
C ARG A 374 15.20 -2.52 -6.27
N PHE A 375 16.46 -2.90 -6.42
CA PHE A 375 17.10 -3.99 -5.69
C PHE A 375 17.94 -3.45 -4.53
N GLU A 376 18.02 -4.22 -3.44
CA GLU A 376 18.84 -3.87 -2.29
C GLU A 376 19.38 -5.13 -1.59
N ASP A 377 20.62 -5.07 -1.09
CA ASP A 377 21.24 -6.16 -0.33
C ASP A 377 20.60 -6.36 1.05
N GLU A 378 20.70 -7.57 1.66
CA GLU A 378 20.14 -7.82 2.99
C GLU A 378 20.73 -6.90 4.06
N ASP A 379 22.06 -6.75 4.12
CA ASP A 379 22.69 -5.96 5.19
C ASP A 379 22.49 -4.46 5.01
N ALA A 380 22.44 -3.98 3.75
CA ALA A 380 22.02 -2.62 3.44
C ALA A 380 20.56 -2.36 3.85
N TYR A 381 19.66 -3.27 3.48
CA TYR A 381 18.23 -3.17 3.76
C TYR A 381 17.93 -3.22 5.27
N GLU A 382 18.51 -4.18 5.99
CA GLU A 382 18.39 -4.33 7.45
C GLU A 382 19.07 -3.17 8.21
N GLY A 383 20.11 -2.57 7.63
CA GLY A 383 20.66 -1.28 8.08
C GLY A 383 19.64 -0.15 7.95
N SER A 384 18.95 -0.07 6.79
CA SER A 384 17.92 0.95 6.55
C SER A 384 16.74 0.79 7.52
N LEU A 385 16.26 -0.43 7.78
CA LEU A 385 15.18 -0.69 8.75
C LEU A 385 15.53 -0.24 10.17
N LYS A 386 16.79 -0.44 10.60
CA LYS A 386 17.26 0.04 11.91
C LYS A 386 17.35 1.56 11.98
N ALA A 387 17.76 2.22 10.90
CA ALA A 387 17.80 3.68 10.84
C ALA A 387 16.39 4.28 10.82
N GLU A 388 15.46 3.69 10.06
CA GLU A 388 14.05 4.08 10.03
C GLU A 388 13.37 3.89 11.40
N GLY A 389 13.57 2.73 12.04
CA GLY A 389 12.99 2.41 13.34
C GLY A 389 13.65 3.10 14.55
N ALA A 390 14.76 3.80 14.36
CA ALA A 390 15.39 4.66 15.36
C ALA A 390 15.09 6.16 15.15
N ALA A 391 14.36 6.50 14.10
CA ALA A 391 13.94 7.87 13.76
C ALA A 391 12.44 8.13 13.99
N ALA A 392 11.71 7.13 14.50
CA ALA A 392 10.28 7.14 14.84
C ALA A 392 10.05 7.06 16.35
#